data_AF-A0A382RLB1-F1
#
_entry.id   AF-A0A382RLB1-F1
#
_cell.length_a   1.000
_cell.length_b   1.000
_cell.length_c   1.000
_cell.angle_alpha   90.00
_cell.angle_beta   90.00
_cell.angle_gamma   90.00
#
_symmetry.space_group_name_H-M   'P 1'
#
loop_
_entity.id
_entity.type
_entity.pdbx_description
1 polymer ?
#
loop_
_entity_poly.entity_id
_entity_poly.type
_entity_poly.pdbx_seq_one_letter_code
_entity_poly.pdbx_strand_id
1 'polypeptide(L)'
;MKPFAFLITLLFFSNLWMKSAPRIWTDVQGRRVTGDFETIRGDIIVLRVGTQSYAFPLSRLTAADQLFARSLASKNPNESRGGKKQTADWPRWRGPHGDGVSREAGLLAQWPENGPNLLWSTNNLGKGYSSIIVVGDRIFTLGEAGGATSIYALDRATGRKTWESPIRGGGGVNGTPAYDKEFSLVYGLTKNGNLVSVRASDGKLVWQKNFERDFGGKMMSGWGYSESPLLDGPWL
;
A
#
# COMPACT_ATOMS: atom_id res chain seq x y z
N MET A 1 -2.12 -72.30 11.59
CA MET A 1 -1.46 -71.00 11.87
C MET A 1 -0.91 -70.49 10.54
N LYS A 2 -1.13 -69.30 9.97
CA LYS A 2 -1.91 -68.07 10.16
C LYS A 2 -2.09 -67.48 8.74
N PRO A 3 -3.08 -66.60 8.46
CA PRO A 3 -3.17 -65.88 7.19
C PRO A 3 -2.15 -64.74 7.15
N PHE A 4 -1.59 -64.43 5.98
CA PHE A 4 -0.76 -63.24 5.78
C PHE A 4 -1.55 -62.18 5.01
N ALA A 5 -1.80 -61.07 5.68
CA ALA A 5 -2.54 -59.92 5.17
C ALA A 5 -1.62 -58.93 4.45
N PHE A 6 -2.18 -58.24 3.45
CA PHE A 6 -1.60 -57.08 2.77
C PHE A 6 -1.36 -55.93 3.76
N LEU A 7 -0.20 -55.27 3.68
CA LEU A 7 0.00 -53.94 4.26
C LEU A 7 0.64 -53.02 3.21
N ILE A 8 -0.16 -52.11 2.67
CA ILE A 8 0.26 -50.99 1.83
C ILE A 8 0.97 -49.99 2.76
N THR A 9 2.28 -49.80 2.56
CA THR A 9 3.04 -48.75 3.26
C THR A 9 2.86 -47.43 2.51
N LEU A 10 1.99 -46.55 3.03
CA LEU A 10 2.01 -45.14 2.68
C LEU A 10 3.26 -44.50 3.30
N LEU A 11 4.22 -44.12 2.45
CA LEU A 11 5.33 -43.24 2.84
C LEU A 11 4.80 -41.83 3.07
N PHE A 12 4.53 -41.49 4.33
CA PHE A 12 4.41 -40.10 4.76
C PHE A 12 5.82 -39.48 4.75
N PHE A 13 6.15 -38.72 3.71
CA PHE A 13 7.25 -37.77 3.79
C PHE A 13 6.84 -36.64 4.75
N SER A 14 7.32 -36.75 5.98
CA SER A 14 7.21 -35.68 6.98
C SER A 14 8.08 -34.50 6.53
N ASN A 15 7.46 -33.33 6.36
CA ASN A 15 8.17 -32.08 6.19
C ASN A 15 8.85 -31.70 7.51
N LEU A 16 10.07 -32.18 7.72
CA LEU A 16 10.94 -31.77 8.81
C LEU A 16 11.56 -30.40 8.45
N TRP A 17 10.78 -29.33 8.54
CA TRP A 17 11.36 -27.99 8.63
C TRP A 17 11.99 -27.84 10.03
N MET A 18 13.30 -27.61 10.07
CA MET A 18 14.01 -27.19 11.28
C MET A 18 13.24 -26.05 11.95
N LYS A 19 12.69 -26.30 13.15
CA LYS A 19 12.19 -25.22 14.02
C LYS A 19 13.38 -24.34 14.34
N SER A 20 13.36 -23.08 13.91
CA SER A 20 14.35 -22.09 14.30
C SER A 20 14.44 -22.05 15.83
N ALA A 21 15.66 -22.06 16.39
CA ALA A 21 15.85 -21.99 17.83
C ALA A 21 15.15 -20.74 18.42
N PRO A 22 14.46 -20.87 19.57
CA PRO A 22 13.72 -19.76 20.16
C PRO A 22 14.65 -18.60 20.50
N ARG A 23 14.26 -17.37 20.12
CA ARG A 23 15.04 -16.15 20.30
C ARG A 23 14.58 -15.40 21.55
N ILE A 24 15.50 -14.65 22.16
CA ILE A 24 15.19 -13.67 23.19
C ILE A 24 14.83 -12.34 22.53
N TRP A 25 13.62 -11.85 22.81
CA TRP A 25 13.08 -10.57 22.37
C TRP A 25 13.11 -9.59 23.51
N THR A 26 13.53 -8.35 23.25
CA THR A 26 13.68 -7.30 24.25
C THR A 26 12.75 -6.14 23.92
N ASP A 27 12.00 -5.69 24.92
CA ASP A 27 11.17 -4.50 24.80
C ASP A 27 11.96 -3.20 25.05
N VAL A 28 11.34 -2.06 24.74
CA VAL A 28 11.95 -0.72 24.95
C VAL A 28 12.21 -0.39 26.43
N GLN A 29 11.65 -1.16 27.36
CA GLN A 29 11.87 -1.04 28.80
C GLN A 29 12.94 -2.03 29.30
N GLY A 30 13.57 -2.79 28.40
CA GLY A 30 14.61 -3.78 28.72
C GLY A 30 14.08 -5.13 29.22
N ARG A 31 12.76 -5.35 29.25
CA ARG A 31 12.17 -6.65 29.62
C ARG A 31 12.38 -7.65 28.48
N ARG A 32 12.65 -8.90 28.85
CA ARG A 32 13.02 -9.97 27.92
C ARG A 32 12.01 -11.09 27.92
N VAL A 33 11.70 -11.62 26.74
CA VAL A 33 10.85 -12.81 26.56
C VAL A 33 11.49 -13.75 25.55
N THR A 34 11.51 -15.04 25.86
CA THR A 34 11.99 -16.07 24.94
C THR A 34 10.82 -16.63 24.17
N GLY A 35 10.86 -16.58 22.84
CA GLY A 35 9.76 -17.04 22.01
C GLY A 35 10.12 -17.15 20.53
N ASP A 36 9.24 -17.82 19.79
CA ASP A 36 9.35 -17.96 18.35
C ASP A 36 8.63 -16.81 17.64
N PHE A 37 9.24 -16.28 16.58
CA PHE A 37 8.54 -15.40 15.65
C PHE A 37 7.46 -16.18 14.91
N GLU A 38 6.22 -15.67 14.89
CA GLU A 38 5.16 -16.24 14.04
C GLU A 38 4.91 -15.36 12.81
N THR A 39 4.57 -14.07 13.00
CA THR A 39 4.23 -13.17 11.88
C THR A 39 4.26 -11.69 12.30
N ILE A 40 4.24 -10.78 11.31
CA ILE A 40 3.96 -9.34 11.50
C ILE A 40 2.78 -8.94 10.59
N ARG A 41 1.81 -8.20 11.15
CA ARG A 41 0.70 -7.61 10.40
C ARG A 41 0.63 -6.11 10.68
N GLY A 42 1.08 -5.30 9.71
CA GLY A 42 1.22 -3.86 9.92
C GLY A 42 2.26 -3.56 11.00
N ASP A 43 1.85 -2.89 12.08
CA ASP A 43 2.70 -2.66 13.26
C ASP A 43 2.51 -3.74 14.35
N ILE A 44 1.72 -4.80 14.15
CA ILE A 44 1.54 -5.85 15.17
C ILE A 44 2.48 -7.02 14.91
N ILE A 45 3.30 -7.37 15.90
CA ILE A 45 4.07 -8.61 15.92
C ILE A 45 3.34 -9.68 16.71
N VAL A 46 3.42 -10.93 16.25
CA VAL A 46 2.94 -12.12 16.98
C VAL A 46 4.13 -13.00 17.32
N LEU A 47 4.33 -13.21 18.61
CA LEU A 47 5.34 -14.12 19.15
C LEU A 47 4.66 -15.29 19.86
N ARG A 48 5.16 -16.50 19.63
CA ARG A 48 4.76 -17.67 20.39
C ARG A 48 5.69 -17.89 21.56
N VAL A 49 5.13 -17.90 22.77
CA VAL A 49 5.85 -18.19 24.01
C VAL A 49 5.23 -19.46 24.60
N GLY A 50 5.97 -20.57 24.52
CA GLY A 50 5.43 -21.89 24.87
C GLY A 50 4.32 -22.32 23.91
N THR A 51 3.10 -22.52 24.44
CA THR A 51 1.91 -22.92 23.67
C THR A 51 0.99 -21.75 23.32
N GLN A 52 1.32 -20.53 23.76
CA GLN A 52 0.47 -19.35 23.63
C GLN A 52 1.10 -18.32 22.69
N SER A 53 0.26 -17.70 21.85
CA SER A 53 0.67 -16.62 20.96
C SER A 53 0.25 -15.27 21.55
N TYR A 54 1.17 -14.31 21.51
CA TYR A 54 0.98 -12.97 22.03
C TYR A 54 1.14 -11.95 20.91
N ALA A 55 0.13 -11.11 20.72
CA ALA A 55 0.12 -10.06 19.72
C ALA A 55 0.28 -8.68 20.39
N PHE A 56 1.23 -7.87 19.91
CA PHE A 56 1.47 -6.54 20.46
C PHE A 56 2.17 -5.64 19.44
N PRO A 57 2.18 -4.30 19.64
CA PRO A 57 2.85 -3.39 18.72
C PRO A 57 4.36 -3.68 18.63
N LEU A 58 4.88 -3.79 17.41
CA LEU A 58 6.28 -3.99 17.06
C LEU A 58 7.14 -2.86 17.61
N SER A 59 6.58 -1.65 17.65
CA SER A 59 7.15 -0.46 18.31
C SER A 59 7.47 -0.66 19.79
N ARG A 60 6.92 -1.67 20.47
CA ARG A 60 7.30 -2.02 21.85
C ARG A 60 8.64 -2.72 21.95
N LEU A 61 9.17 -3.29 20.87
CA LEU A 61 10.47 -3.96 20.85
C LEU A 61 11.62 -2.99 20.62
N THR A 62 12.84 -3.38 21.00
CA THR A 62 14.06 -2.64 20.65
C THR A 62 14.22 -2.55 19.14
N ALA A 63 14.89 -1.50 18.64
CA ALA A 63 15.12 -1.31 17.20
C ALA A 63 15.80 -2.53 16.53
N ALA A 64 16.73 -3.18 17.25
CA ALA A 64 17.40 -4.39 16.77
C ALA A 64 16.41 -5.56 16.57
N ASP A 65 15.48 -5.76 17.51
CA ASP A 65 14.47 -6.80 17.39
C ASP A 65 13.39 -6.45 16.37
N GLN A 66 13.08 -5.17 16.18
CA GLN A 66 12.20 -4.72 15.09
C GLN A 66 12.78 -5.05 13.71
N LEU A 67 14.07 -4.73 13.49
CA LEU A 67 14.76 -5.04 12.24
C LEU A 67 14.83 -6.55 12.00
N PHE A 68 15.14 -7.32 13.05
CA PHE A 68 15.20 -8.76 12.94
C PHE A 68 13.84 -9.39 12.60
N ALA A 69 12.77 -8.97 13.27
CA ALA A 69 11.42 -9.47 12.99
C ALA A 69 11.01 -9.21 11.53
N ARG A 70 11.31 -8.02 11.00
CA ARG A 70 11.10 -7.69 9.58
C ARG A 70 11.93 -8.57 8.63
N SER A 71 13.14 -8.95 9.03
CA SER A 71 14.00 -9.85 8.25
C SER A 71 13.51 -11.32 8.24
N LEU A 72 12.78 -11.74 9.28
CA LEU A 72 12.16 -13.07 9.31
C LEU A 72 10.88 -13.10 8.48
N ALA A 73 10.07 -12.04 8.56
CA ALA A 73 8.88 -11.88 7.72
C ALA A 73 9.22 -11.94 6.22
N SER A 74 10.38 -11.41 5.80
CA SER A 74 10.80 -11.46 4.40
C SER A 74 11.35 -12.82 3.96
N LYS A 75 11.67 -13.74 4.89
CA LYS A 75 12.34 -15.02 4.60
C LYS A 75 11.45 -16.26 4.70
N ASN A 76 10.25 -16.18 5.25
CA ASN A 76 9.34 -17.34 5.36
C ASN A 76 8.52 -17.56 4.07
N PRO A 77 8.78 -18.61 3.26
CA PRO A 77 8.08 -18.82 1.98
C PRO A 77 6.65 -19.36 2.14
N ASN A 78 6.28 -19.79 3.35
CA ASN A 78 4.97 -20.38 3.67
C ASN A 78 3.88 -19.36 4.05
N GLU A 79 4.17 -18.06 4.08
CA GLU A 79 3.10 -17.04 4.09
C GLU A 79 2.42 -16.90 2.71
N SER A 80 2.92 -17.60 1.67
CA SER A 80 2.30 -17.61 0.33
C SER A 80 1.07 -18.53 0.18
N ARG A 81 0.69 -19.32 1.20
CA ARG A 81 -0.49 -20.24 1.12
C ARG A 81 -1.64 -19.94 2.09
N GLY A 82 -1.58 -18.81 2.78
CA GLY A 82 -2.74 -18.15 3.40
C GLY A 82 -2.87 -16.70 2.97
N GLY A 83 -2.15 -16.30 1.92
CA GLY A 83 -2.10 -14.94 1.44
C GLY A 83 -3.47 -14.51 0.94
N LYS A 84 -4.03 -13.46 1.54
CA LYS A 84 -4.80 -12.52 0.73
C LYS A 84 -3.97 -12.27 -0.51
N LYS A 85 -4.51 -12.56 -1.69
CA LYS A 85 -3.95 -12.14 -2.99
C LYS A 85 -3.38 -10.75 -2.79
N GLN A 86 -2.05 -10.61 -2.81
CA GLN A 86 -1.43 -9.30 -2.74
C GLN A 86 -1.74 -8.67 -4.09
N THR A 87 -2.79 -7.85 -4.09
CA THR A 87 -3.22 -7.05 -5.22
C THR A 87 -2.08 -6.10 -5.58
N ALA A 88 -1.77 -6.01 -6.87
CA ALA A 88 -0.65 -5.21 -7.33
C ALA A 88 -0.94 -3.71 -7.14
N ASP A 89 0.10 -2.93 -6.90
CA ASP A 89 -0.03 -1.48 -6.85
C ASP A 89 -0.44 -0.93 -8.24
N TRP A 90 -1.21 0.15 -8.21
CA TRP A 90 -1.61 0.96 -9.35
C TRP A 90 -1.11 2.39 -9.14
N PRO A 91 0.20 2.66 -9.29
CA PRO A 91 0.84 3.87 -8.75
C PRO A 91 0.65 5.13 -9.60
N ARG A 92 0.08 5.04 -10.81
CA ARG A 92 -0.05 6.16 -11.75
C ARG A 92 -1.23 5.97 -12.69
N TRP A 93 -1.56 7.01 -13.44
CA TRP A 93 -2.51 6.92 -14.55
C TRP A 93 -2.14 5.76 -15.48
N ARG A 94 -3.13 4.93 -15.81
CA ARG A 94 -2.97 3.69 -16.61
C ARG A 94 -2.06 2.62 -15.99
N GLY A 95 -1.80 2.69 -14.69
CA GLY A 95 -1.23 1.58 -13.92
C GLY A 95 0.30 1.45 -14.00
N PRO A 96 0.86 0.37 -13.43
CA PRO A 96 2.30 0.22 -13.23
C PRO A 96 3.08 0.27 -14.55
N HIS A 97 2.51 -0.26 -15.63
CA HIS A 97 3.13 -0.27 -16.96
C HIS A 97 2.64 0.84 -17.89
N GLY A 98 1.68 1.68 -17.47
CA GLY A 98 1.09 2.73 -18.31
C GLY A 98 0.19 2.20 -19.44
N ASP A 99 -0.04 0.89 -19.48
CA ASP A 99 -0.82 0.19 -20.51
C ASP A 99 -2.33 0.22 -20.25
N GLY A 100 -2.76 0.55 -19.03
CA GLY A 100 -4.17 0.55 -18.63
C GLY A 100 -4.71 -0.84 -18.32
N VAL A 101 -3.83 -1.84 -18.12
CA VAL A 101 -4.22 -3.25 -17.96
C VAL A 101 -3.99 -3.72 -16.53
N SER A 102 -5.07 -4.17 -15.88
CA SER A 102 -4.97 -4.91 -14.61
C SER A 102 -4.54 -6.35 -14.86
N ARG A 103 -3.53 -6.77 -14.10
CA ARG A 103 -3.01 -8.15 -14.11
C ARG A 103 -3.58 -8.99 -12.98
N GLU A 104 -4.57 -8.46 -12.24
CA GLU A 104 -5.26 -9.24 -11.23
C GLU A 104 -6.05 -10.39 -11.86
N ALA A 105 -5.81 -11.59 -11.34
CA ALA A 105 -6.49 -12.80 -11.78
C ALA A 105 -7.62 -13.19 -10.81
N GLY A 106 -8.46 -14.14 -11.19
CA GLY A 106 -9.53 -14.72 -10.35
C GLY A 106 -10.57 -13.70 -9.88
N LEU A 107 -10.82 -12.68 -10.71
CA LEU A 107 -11.97 -11.80 -10.58
C LEU A 107 -13.22 -12.53 -11.06
N LEU A 108 -14.39 -12.07 -10.62
CA LEU A 108 -15.67 -12.58 -11.10
C LEU A 108 -15.81 -12.30 -12.60
N ALA A 109 -16.00 -13.35 -13.41
CA ALA A 109 -16.27 -13.21 -14.84
C ALA A 109 -17.67 -12.62 -15.10
N GLN A 110 -18.60 -12.81 -14.16
CA GLN A 110 -19.94 -12.25 -14.20
C GLN A 110 -20.31 -11.80 -12.79
N TRP A 111 -20.94 -10.63 -12.69
CA TRP A 111 -21.48 -10.16 -11.43
C TRP A 111 -22.68 -11.00 -11.02
N PRO A 112 -22.88 -11.26 -9.70
CA PRO A 112 -24.12 -11.85 -9.23
C PRO A 112 -25.29 -10.89 -9.52
N GLU A 113 -26.52 -11.41 -9.48
CA GLU A 113 -27.73 -10.66 -9.82
C GLU A 113 -27.87 -9.33 -9.06
N ASN A 114 -27.50 -9.32 -7.78
CA ASN A 114 -27.53 -8.13 -6.92
C ASN A 114 -26.25 -7.25 -7.00
N GLY A 115 -25.34 -7.56 -7.91
CA GLY A 115 -24.03 -6.92 -8.02
C GLY A 115 -23.01 -7.34 -6.95
N PRO A 116 -21.74 -6.96 -7.11
CA PRO A 116 -20.70 -7.26 -6.12
C PRO A 116 -21.01 -6.57 -4.79
N ASN A 117 -20.61 -7.21 -3.68
CA ASN A 117 -20.79 -6.63 -2.35
C ASN A 117 -20.02 -5.30 -2.23
N LEU A 118 -20.71 -4.23 -1.81
CA LEU A 118 -20.09 -2.95 -1.51
C LEU A 118 -19.29 -3.07 -0.21
N LEU A 119 -17.95 -3.03 -0.32
CA LEU A 119 -17.08 -3.10 0.86
C LEU A 119 -17.10 -1.79 1.67
N TRP A 120 -16.98 -0.66 1.00
CA TRP A 120 -17.09 0.67 1.56
C TRP A 120 -17.27 1.69 0.44
N SER A 121 -17.73 2.88 0.80
CA SER A 121 -17.78 4.05 -0.09
C SER A 121 -17.36 5.28 0.70
N THR A 122 -16.66 6.20 0.03
CA THR A 122 -16.17 7.45 0.62
C THR A 122 -16.71 8.62 -0.19
N ASN A 123 -17.39 9.53 0.51
CA ASN A 123 -17.88 10.78 -0.04
C ASN A 123 -17.00 11.95 0.42
N ASN A 124 -17.26 13.15 -0.10
CA ASN A 124 -16.61 14.40 0.32
C ASN A 124 -15.11 14.48 0.01
N LEU A 125 -14.67 13.90 -1.11
CA LEU A 125 -13.32 14.05 -1.66
C LEU A 125 -13.22 15.20 -2.69
N GLY A 126 -14.25 16.05 -2.75
CA GLY A 126 -14.33 17.15 -3.69
C GLY A 126 -14.80 16.76 -5.09
N LYS A 127 -14.93 17.77 -5.95
CA LYS A 127 -15.26 17.65 -7.37
C LYS A 127 -13.97 17.57 -8.19
N GLY A 128 -14.03 16.91 -9.34
CA GLY A 128 -12.89 16.79 -10.24
C GLY A 128 -13.01 15.54 -11.11
N TYR A 129 -12.04 15.39 -12.02
CA TYR A 129 -11.95 14.25 -12.94
C TYR A 129 -10.72 13.36 -12.67
N SER A 130 -10.06 13.54 -11.51
CA SER A 130 -8.98 12.64 -11.09
C SER A 130 -9.51 11.22 -10.94
N SER A 131 -8.75 10.26 -11.46
CA SER A 131 -8.90 8.87 -11.04
C SER A 131 -8.22 8.65 -9.69
N ILE A 132 -8.09 7.40 -9.27
CA ILE A 132 -7.36 7.02 -8.07
C ILE A 132 -6.08 6.27 -8.43
N ILE A 133 -5.08 6.37 -7.57
CA ILE A 133 -3.95 5.45 -7.55
C ILE A 133 -3.98 4.65 -6.25
N VAL A 134 -3.50 3.40 -6.31
CA VAL A 134 -3.51 2.48 -5.17
C VAL A 134 -2.08 2.01 -4.92
N VAL A 135 -1.57 2.22 -3.71
CA VAL A 135 -0.21 1.81 -3.34
C VAL A 135 -0.24 1.21 -1.94
N GLY A 136 0.04 -0.07 -1.83
CA GLY A 136 -0.04 -0.83 -0.59
C GLY A 136 -1.42 -0.72 0.07
N ASP A 137 -1.44 -0.11 1.24
CA ASP A 137 -2.60 0.13 2.10
C ASP A 137 -3.20 1.55 1.95
N ARG A 138 -2.76 2.31 0.93
CA ARG A 138 -3.24 3.66 0.65
C ARG A 138 -3.86 3.78 -0.73
N ILE A 139 -4.83 4.68 -0.81
CA ILE A 139 -5.41 5.20 -2.06
C ILE A 139 -5.13 6.69 -2.09
N PHE A 140 -4.68 7.22 -3.23
CA PHE A 140 -4.50 8.65 -3.43
C PHE A 140 -5.36 9.16 -4.58
N THR A 141 -5.89 10.37 -4.43
CA THR A 141 -6.67 11.07 -5.46
C THR A 141 -6.55 12.58 -5.29
N LEU A 142 -6.96 13.35 -6.28
CA LEU A 142 -7.15 14.80 -6.17
C LEU A 142 -8.64 15.15 -6.21
N GLY A 143 -9.00 16.25 -5.54
CA GLY A 143 -10.33 16.83 -5.69
C GLY A 143 -10.43 18.25 -5.15
N GLU A 144 -11.52 18.93 -5.50
CA GLU A 144 -11.80 20.30 -5.10
C GLU A 144 -13.03 20.38 -4.18
N ALA A 145 -12.83 20.81 -2.94
CA ALA A 145 -13.88 20.97 -1.94
C ALA A 145 -13.71 22.30 -1.20
N GLY A 146 -14.82 22.99 -0.94
CA GLY A 146 -14.78 24.25 -0.17
C GLY A 146 -13.91 25.35 -0.79
N GLY A 147 -13.72 25.34 -2.11
CA GLY A 147 -12.86 26.29 -2.83
C GLY A 147 -11.36 25.96 -2.78
N ALA A 148 -10.96 24.86 -2.14
CA ALA A 148 -9.59 24.37 -2.12
C ALA A 148 -9.44 23.10 -2.96
N THR A 149 -8.35 23.01 -3.71
CA THR A 149 -7.94 21.77 -4.39
C THR A 149 -6.92 21.05 -3.52
N SER A 150 -7.09 19.75 -3.30
CA SER A 150 -6.23 18.96 -2.40
C SER A 150 -5.83 17.62 -3.02
N ILE A 151 -4.70 17.07 -2.55
CA ILE A 151 -4.42 15.63 -2.63
C ILE A 151 -5.02 14.97 -1.38
N TYR A 152 -5.77 13.90 -1.58
CA TYR A 152 -6.35 13.09 -0.52
C TYR A 152 -5.64 11.74 -0.44
N ALA A 153 -5.38 11.26 0.77
CA ALA A 153 -4.98 9.87 1.01
C ALA A 153 -6.00 9.15 1.87
N LEU A 154 -6.40 7.96 1.44
CA LEU A 154 -7.36 7.11 2.13
C LEU A 154 -6.72 5.81 2.57
N ASP A 155 -7.19 5.26 3.68
CA ASP A 155 -6.93 3.88 4.06
C ASP A 155 -7.69 2.96 3.10
N ARG A 156 -6.98 2.06 2.44
CA ARG A 156 -7.55 1.18 1.41
C ARG A 156 -8.59 0.21 1.96
N ALA A 157 -8.43 -0.24 3.20
CA ALA A 157 -9.30 -1.25 3.80
C ALA A 157 -10.65 -0.66 4.23
N THR A 158 -10.68 0.63 4.59
CA THR A 158 -11.83 1.27 5.21
C THR A 158 -12.38 2.47 4.44
N GLY A 159 -11.65 2.97 3.44
CA GLY A 159 -11.99 4.17 2.68
C GLY A 159 -11.80 5.48 3.45
N ARG A 160 -11.41 5.43 4.74
CA ARG A 160 -11.30 6.63 5.58
C ARG A 160 -10.13 7.50 5.15
N LYS A 161 -10.37 8.81 5.09
CA LYS A 161 -9.31 9.80 4.86
C LYS A 161 -8.28 9.74 5.99
N THR A 162 -7.03 9.48 5.62
CA THR A 162 -5.87 9.45 6.52
C THR A 162 -5.20 10.81 6.61
N TRP A 163 -5.07 11.51 5.47
CA TRP A 163 -4.62 12.89 5.41
C TRP A 163 -5.17 13.61 4.18
N GLU A 164 -5.05 14.95 4.22
CA GLU A 164 -5.38 15.86 3.14
C GLU A 164 -4.24 16.88 3.01
N SER A 165 -3.83 17.16 1.77
CA SER A 165 -2.80 18.16 1.47
C SER A 165 -3.35 19.22 0.52
N PRO A 166 -3.68 20.42 1.02
CA PRO A 166 -4.15 21.52 0.17
C PRO A 166 -3.07 22.00 -0.78
N ILE A 167 -3.45 22.24 -2.04
CA ILE A 167 -2.59 22.78 -3.09
C ILE A 167 -2.79 24.29 -3.16
N ARG A 168 -1.69 25.04 -2.95
CA ARG A 168 -1.74 26.50 -2.96
C ARG A 168 -2.18 27.02 -4.34
N GLY A 169 -3.17 27.91 -4.35
CA GLY A 169 -3.73 28.49 -5.57
C GLY A 169 -4.79 27.63 -6.27
N GLY A 170 -5.07 26.42 -5.77
CA GLY A 170 -6.14 25.56 -6.25
C GLY A 170 -6.09 25.30 -7.76
N GLY A 171 -7.26 25.35 -8.39
CA GLY A 171 -7.40 25.39 -9.84
C GLY A 171 -8.01 24.14 -10.46
N GLY A 172 -8.93 23.47 -9.78
CA GLY A 172 -9.62 22.29 -10.29
C GLY A 172 -8.70 21.09 -10.55
N VAL A 173 -9.33 19.97 -10.89
CA VAL A 173 -8.63 18.69 -11.01
C VAL A 173 -9.09 17.96 -12.26
N ASN A 174 -8.15 17.75 -13.17
CA ASN A 174 -8.33 16.90 -14.35
C ASN A 174 -7.34 15.72 -14.38
N GLY A 175 -6.14 15.90 -13.83
CA GLY A 175 -5.11 14.86 -13.78
C GLY A 175 -5.30 13.87 -12.64
N THR A 176 -4.79 12.66 -12.83
CA THR A 176 -4.65 11.62 -11.80
C THR A 176 -3.27 11.76 -11.14
N PRO A 177 -3.13 11.57 -9.81
CA PRO A 177 -1.82 11.64 -9.18
C PRO A 177 -0.87 10.53 -9.64
N ALA A 178 0.41 10.67 -9.32
CA ALA A 178 1.41 9.62 -9.48
C ALA A 178 2.20 9.41 -8.19
N TYR A 179 2.58 8.16 -7.92
CA TYR A 179 3.39 7.79 -6.77
C TYR A 179 4.79 7.34 -7.19
N ASP A 180 5.78 7.91 -6.52
CA ASP A 180 7.18 7.58 -6.65
C ASP A 180 7.62 6.70 -5.49
N LYS A 181 7.98 5.46 -5.84
CA LYS A 181 8.39 4.44 -4.90
C LYS A 181 9.78 4.70 -4.33
N GLU A 182 10.67 5.36 -5.07
CA GLU A 182 12.04 5.60 -4.64
C GLU A 182 12.06 6.61 -3.49
N PHE A 183 11.35 7.73 -3.64
CA PHE A 183 11.33 8.80 -2.66
C PHE A 183 10.07 8.79 -1.77
N SER A 184 9.14 7.87 -2.01
CA SER A 184 7.84 7.80 -1.31
C SER A 184 7.05 9.11 -1.38
N LEU A 185 6.97 9.67 -2.59
CA LEU A 185 6.30 10.94 -2.88
C LEU A 185 5.06 10.73 -3.75
N VAL A 186 4.06 11.60 -3.55
CA VAL A 186 2.88 11.68 -4.39
C VAL A 186 2.91 13.03 -5.12
N TYR A 187 2.71 12.98 -6.43
CA TYR A 187 2.66 14.16 -7.29
C TYR A 187 1.23 14.38 -7.78
N GLY A 188 0.84 15.65 -7.84
CA GLY A 188 -0.45 16.08 -8.37
C GLY A 188 -0.31 17.32 -9.24
N LEU A 189 -1.22 17.48 -10.19
CA LEU A 189 -1.27 18.65 -11.08
C LEU A 189 -2.70 19.18 -11.12
N THR A 190 -2.86 20.48 -10.85
CA THR A 190 -4.15 21.18 -11.00
C THR A 190 -4.31 21.75 -12.41
N LYS A 191 -5.54 22.10 -12.82
CA LYS A 191 -5.78 22.67 -14.17
C LYS A 191 -5.10 24.01 -14.37
N ASN A 192 -4.80 24.74 -13.31
CA ASN A 192 -4.07 26.01 -13.37
C ASN A 192 -2.55 25.81 -13.36
N GLY A 193 -2.07 24.57 -13.50
CA GLY A 193 -0.66 24.25 -13.69
C GLY A 193 0.14 24.15 -12.41
N ASN A 194 -0.51 24.04 -11.24
CA ASN A 194 0.19 23.82 -9.98
C ASN A 194 0.62 22.35 -9.88
N LEU A 195 1.90 22.09 -10.15
CA LEU A 195 2.54 20.79 -9.94
C LEU A 195 3.06 20.73 -8.50
N VAL A 196 2.58 19.76 -7.73
CA VAL A 196 2.90 19.62 -6.30
C VAL A 196 3.54 18.26 -6.03
N SER A 197 4.43 18.20 -5.05
CA SER A 197 4.95 16.96 -4.47
C SER A 197 4.73 16.96 -2.96
N VAL A 198 4.17 15.87 -2.46
CA VAL A 198 3.89 15.66 -1.03
C VAL A 198 4.41 14.30 -0.58
N ARG A 199 4.77 14.18 0.70
CA ARG A 199 5.17 12.91 1.28
C ARG A 199 3.96 11.98 1.37
N ALA A 200 4.11 10.74 0.91
CA ALA A 200 3.00 9.77 0.90
C ALA A 200 2.49 9.38 2.30
N SER A 201 3.36 9.44 3.32
CA SER A 201 3.03 8.99 4.67
C SER A 201 2.11 9.95 5.44
N ASP A 202 2.27 11.27 5.24
CA ASP A 202 1.62 12.30 6.06
C ASP A 202 1.08 13.50 5.26
N GLY A 203 1.22 13.49 3.94
CA GLY A 203 0.73 14.55 3.06
C GLY A 203 1.51 15.87 3.19
N LYS A 204 2.64 15.91 3.90
CA LYS A 204 3.42 17.15 4.03
C LYS A 204 3.99 17.56 2.68
N LEU A 205 3.79 18.83 2.34
CA LEU A 205 4.34 19.46 1.16
C LEU A 205 5.87 19.35 1.16
N VAL A 206 6.43 18.85 0.06
CA VAL A 206 7.88 18.86 -0.19
C VAL A 206 8.24 20.04 -1.08
N TRP A 207 7.53 20.22 -2.19
CA TRP A 207 7.67 21.37 -3.07
C TRP A 207 6.42 21.59 -3.91
N GLN A 208 6.27 22.81 -4.45
CA GLN A 208 5.25 23.15 -5.44
C GLN A 208 5.85 24.06 -6.51
N LYS A 209 5.52 23.79 -7.77
CA LYS A 209 5.85 24.61 -8.92
C LYS A 209 4.59 24.96 -9.71
N ASN A 210 4.66 25.99 -10.54
CA ASN A 210 3.61 26.35 -11.48
C ASN A 210 4.17 26.41 -12.90
N PHE A 211 3.49 25.75 -13.84
CA PHE A 211 3.93 25.65 -15.23
C PHE A 211 4.15 27.00 -15.91
N GLU A 212 3.24 27.96 -15.73
CA GLU A 212 3.39 29.28 -16.33
C GLU A 212 4.46 30.10 -15.62
N ARG A 213 4.34 30.27 -14.29
CA ARG A 213 5.22 31.14 -13.52
C ARG A 213 6.67 30.66 -13.46
N ASP A 214 6.89 29.36 -13.23
CA ASP A 214 8.22 28.84 -12.92
C ASP A 214 8.94 28.26 -14.16
N PHE A 215 8.20 27.96 -15.23
CA PHE A 215 8.75 27.33 -16.43
C PHE A 215 8.40 28.06 -17.74
N GLY A 216 7.61 29.15 -17.69
CA GLY A 216 7.19 29.88 -18.89
C GLY A 216 6.20 29.11 -19.77
N GLY A 217 5.53 28.09 -19.22
CA GLY A 217 4.52 27.31 -19.92
C GLY A 217 3.33 28.16 -20.36
N LYS A 218 2.72 27.81 -21.50
CA LYS A 218 1.60 28.55 -22.09
C LYS A 218 0.40 27.63 -22.28
N MET A 219 -0.71 27.94 -21.61
CA MET A 219 -1.96 27.20 -21.75
C MET A 219 -2.73 27.69 -22.98
N MET A 220 -2.56 26.99 -24.10
CA MET A 220 -3.07 27.43 -25.40
C MET A 220 -4.59 27.22 -25.57
N SER A 221 -5.16 26.28 -24.81
CA SER A 221 -6.55 25.82 -25.01
C SER A 221 -7.57 26.61 -24.19
N GLY A 222 -7.14 27.31 -23.14
CA GLY A 222 -8.02 27.93 -22.14
C GLY A 222 -8.74 26.94 -21.21
N TRP A 223 -8.63 25.63 -21.45
CA TRP A 223 -9.31 24.58 -20.65
C TRP A 223 -8.50 24.11 -19.43
N GLY A 224 -7.25 24.56 -19.33
CA GLY A 224 -6.32 24.19 -18.27
C GLY A 224 -5.63 22.85 -18.50
N TYR A 225 -4.63 22.58 -17.68
CA TYR A 225 -3.81 21.38 -17.73
C TYR A 225 -4.63 20.14 -17.34
N SER A 226 -4.46 19.07 -18.10
CA SER A 226 -5.21 17.81 -17.93
C SER A 226 -4.30 16.58 -17.94
N GLU A 227 -3.00 16.81 -17.91
CA GLU A 227 -1.97 15.80 -17.87
C GLU A 227 -1.89 15.19 -16.47
N SER A 228 -1.66 13.88 -16.40
CA SER A 228 -1.29 13.22 -15.15
C SER A 228 0.23 13.19 -15.05
N PRO A 229 0.84 13.53 -13.90
CA PRO A 229 2.28 13.45 -13.75
C PRO A 229 2.82 12.06 -14.13
N LEU A 230 3.94 12.04 -14.86
CA LEU A 230 4.66 10.83 -15.21
C LEU A 230 6.04 10.89 -14.58
N LEU A 231 6.39 9.83 -13.86
CA LEU A 231 7.75 9.61 -13.39
C LEU A 231 8.52 8.96 -14.53
N ASP A 232 9.47 9.71 -15.08
CA ASP A 232 10.29 9.28 -16.19
C ASP A 232 11.73 9.07 -15.71
N GLY A 233 12.00 7.85 -15.23
CA GLY A 233 13.33 7.28 -15.00
C GLY A 233 14.32 8.07 -14.11
N PRO A 234 15.50 7.48 -13.82
CA PRO A 234 16.62 8.22 -13.29
C PRO A 234 17.34 8.93 -14.46
N TRP A 235 17.23 10.25 -14.54
CA TRP A 235 18.10 11.03 -15.43
C TRP A 235 19.34 11.51 -14.66
N LEU A 236 20.47 11.45 -15.38
CA LEU A 236 21.83 11.90 -15.05
C LEU A 236 21.92 13.31 -14.49
#